data_AF-A0AAU4I936-F1
#
_entry.id   AF-A0AAU4I936-F1
#
_cell.length_a   1.000
_cell.length_b   1.000
_cell.length_c   1.000
_cell.angle_alpha   90.00
_cell.angle_beta   90.00
_cell.angle_gamma   90.00
#
_symmetry.space_group_name_H-M   'P 1'
#
loop_
_entity.id
_entity.type
_entity.pdbx_description
1 polymer ?
#
loop_
_entity_poly.entity_id
_entity_poly.type
_entity_poly.pdbx_seq_one_letter_code
_entity_poly.pdbx_strand_id
1 'polypeptide(L)'
;MTPTWEARHPPRSGASLLAVLLPLAVLIVMAVALGSWLQYTERQRLDTVHTVGSQATDRVDVEADVQRVDAAARELALRVRVTARGTLGEEAGTAPVADLSLQTSAQTLGDLDFTAHERLTIRDVRVALTDGSISDYPFDTYKTDIAFWAQLDGEQVPVRVLFSNDDPLFSISATPAPAGQEAAGVALGLSRSGSLLVFTVFMMIVMWALAASVLIGAWYVTTRREGLVWAALGWMAATLFALSAFRNNAPGTPPIGCVLDWFAFLWAETIIALCLITVVITGVHTALQHDDPP
;
A
#
# COMPACT_ATOMS: atom_id res chain seq x y z
N MET A 1 -45.00 50.87 -41.70
CA MET A 1 -43.69 50.22 -41.45
C MET A 1 -43.59 49.95 -39.97
N THR A 2 -43.83 48.72 -39.55
CA THR A 2 -43.71 48.25 -38.16
C THR A 2 -42.31 47.65 -37.98
N PRO A 3 -41.55 48.00 -36.93
CA PRO A 3 -40.23 47.42 -36.71
C PRO A 3 -40.40 45.99 -36.19
N THR A 4 -39.82 45.03 -36.92
CA THR A 4 -39.74 43.63 -36.50
C THR A 4 -38.68 43.50 -35.42
N TRP A 5 -39.08 43.08 -34.22
CA TRP A 5 -38.16 42.71 -33.16
C TRP A 5 -37.50 41.37 -33.52
N GLU A 6 -36.18 41.36 -33.67
CA GLU A 6 -35.42 40.10 -33.77
C GLU A 6 -35.05 39.62 -32.37
N ALA A 7 -35.59 38.47 -31.97
CA ALA A 7 -35.15 37.75 -30.79
C ALA A 7 -33.72 37.25 -31.01
N ARG A 8 -32.72 37.91 -30.42
CA ARG A 8 -31.37 37.30 -30.32
C ARG A 8 -31.43 36.14 -29.34
N HIS A 9 -31.51 34.92 -29.86
CA HIS A 9 -31.24 33.73 -29.06
C HIS A 9 -29.76 33.74 -28.63
N PRO A 10 -29.43 33.65 -27.34
CA PRO A 10 -28.03 33.49 -26.93
C PRO A 10 -27.51 32.14 -27.48
N PRO A 11 -26.27 32.07 -27.96
CA PRO A 11 -25.70 30.82 -28.43
C PRO A 11 -25.68 29.82 -27.26
N ARG A 12 -26.34 28.67 -27.45
CA ARG A 12 -26.34 27.57 -26.49
C ARG A 12 -24.90 27.11 -26.27
N SER A 13 -24.41 27.22 -25.03
CA SER A 13 -23.08 26.79 -24.59
C SER A 13 -22.93 25.26 -24.54
N GLY A 14 -23.16 24.57 -25.67
CA GLY A 14 -22.92 23.13 -25.77
C GLY A 14 -21.44 22.76 -25.88
N ALA A 15 -20.60 23.72 -26.29
CA ALA A 15 -19.17 23.49 -26.53
C ALA A 15 -18.31 23.46 -25.25
N SER A 16 -18.76 24.03 -24.13
CA SER A 16 -17.97 24.09 -22.88
C SER A 16 -18.02 22.79 -22.07
N LEU A 17 -19.16 22.10 -22.06
CA LEU A 17 -19.34 20.83 -21.33
C LEU A 17 -18.53 19.71 -21.97
N LEU A 18 -18.58 19.57 -23.30
CA LEU A 18 -17.76 18.58 -24.03
C LEU A 18 -16.26 18.85 -23.87
N ALA A 19 -15.83 20.11 -23.84
CA ALA A 19 -14.44 20.49 -23.63
C ALA A 19 -13.89 20.12 -22.24
N VAL A 20 -14.76 19.97 -21.22
CA VAL A 20 -14.38 19.56 -19.86
C VAL A 20 -14.59 18.06 -19.64
N LEU A 21 -15.65 17.49 -20.19
CA LEU A 21 -15.99 16.07 -20.04
C LEU A 21 -15.02 15.15 -20.79
N LEU A 22 -14.54 15.58 -21.96
CA LEU A 22 -13.61 14.78 -22.76
C LEU A 22 -12.22 14.59 -22.10
N PRO A 23 -11.52 15.64 -21.60
CA PRO A 23 -10.26 15.43 -20.89
C PRO A 23 -10.46 14.68 -19.57
N LEU A 24 -11.59 14.87 -18.87
CA LEU A 24 -11.92 14.11 -17.67
C LEU A 24 -12.11 12.61 -17.99
N ALA A 25 -12.84 12.29 -19.05
CA ALA A 25 -13.03 10.91 -19.50
C ALA A 25 -11.69 10.27 -19.92
N VAL A 26 -10.83 11.01 -20.63
CA VAL A 26 -9.48 10.55 -21.02
C VAL A 26 -8.61 10.29 -19.78
N LEU A 27 -8.64 11.18 -18.78
CA LEU A 27 -7.95 10.99 -17.50
C LEU A 27 -8.43 9.75 -16.76
N ILE A 28 -9.75 9.52 -16.72
CA ILE A 28 -10.35 8.33 -16.09
C ILE A 28 -9.88 7.06 -16.83
N VAL A 29 -9.95 7.04 -18.16
CA VAL A 29 -9.53 5.89 -18.96
C VAL A 29 -8.04 5.62 -18.80
N MET A 30 -7.19 6.65 -18.80
CA MET A 30 -5.76 6.49 -18.54
C MET A 30 -5.48 5.96 -17.13
N ALA A 31 -6.18 6.45 -16.11
CA ALA A 31 -6.04 5.98 -14.75
C ALA A 31 -6.44 4.49 -14.62
N VAL A 32 -7.55 4.10 -15.25
CA VAL A 32 -8.02 2.70 -15.27
C VAL A 32 -7.04 1.80 -16.03
N ALA A 33 -6.55 2.24 -17.19
CA ALA A 33 -5.60 1.48 -17.99
C ALA A 33 -4.26 1.30 -17.26
N LEU A 34 -3.73 2.37 -16.66
CA LEU A 34 -2.51 2.33 -15.87
C LEU A 34 -2.67 1.44 -14.63
N GLY A 35 -3.79 1.58 -13.90
CA GLY A 35 -4.09 0.73 -12.74
C GLY A 35 -4.20 -0.76 -13.12
N SER A 36 -4.89 -1.05 -14.23
CA SER A 36 -5.04 -2.43 -14.73
C SER A 36 -3.70 -3.02 -15.18
N TRP A 37 -2.88 -2.23 -15.88
CA TRP A 37 -1.53 -2.64 -16.29
C TRP A 37 -0.63 -2.94 -15.09
N LEU A 38 -0.60 -2.04 -14.10
CA LEU A 38 0.18 -2.22 -12.88
C LEU A 38 -0.25 -3.48 -12.12
N GLN A 39 -1.56 -3.69 -11.97
CA GLN A 39 -2.09 -4.89 -11.33
C GLN A 39 -1.67 -6.17 -12.07
N TYR A 40 -1.74 -6.15 -13.40
CA TYR A 40 -1.32 -7.29 -14.21
C TYR A 40 0.17 -7.59 -14.03
N THR A 41 1.03 -6.56 -14.08
CA THR A 41 2.48 -6.74 -13.89
C THR A 41 2.83 -7.18 -12.47
N GLU A 42 2.09 -6.74 -11.45
CA GLU A 42 2.32 -7.12 -10.06
C GLU A 42 1.95 -8.58 -9.82
N ARG A 43 0.81 -9.05 -10.36
CA ARG A 43 0.40 -10.45 -10.26
C ARG A 43 1.45 -11.41 -10.83
N GLN A 44 2.03 -11.07 -11.97
CA GLN A 44 3.10 -11.87 -12.57
C GLN A 44 4.36 -11.95 -11.68
N ARG A 45 4.62 -10.93 -10.85
CA ARG A 45 5.74 -10.93 -9.90
C ARG A 45 5.45 -11.78 -8.66
N LEU A 46 4.21 -11.76 -8.16
CA LEU A 46 3.79 -12.60 -7.03
C LEU A 46 3.92 -14.09 -7.35
N ASP A 47 3.64 -14.49 -8.60
CA ASP A 47 3.76 -15.88 -9.06
C ASP A 47 5.21 -16.36 -9.26
N THR A 48 6.23 -15.51 -9.04
CA THR A 48 7.64 -15.86 -9.27
C THR A 48 8.25 -16.58 -8.07
N VAL A 49 8.69 -17.82 -8.26
CA VAL A 49 9.40 -18.60 -7.24
C VAL A 49 10.91 -18.48 -7.42
N HIS A 50 11.60 -17.98 -6.40
CA HIS A 50 13.06 -17.90 -6.37
C HIS A 50 13.65 -19.15 -5.70
N THR A 51 14.44 -19.92 -6.44
CA THR A 51 15.10 -21.12 -5.90
C THR A 51 16.56 -20.83 -5.60
N VAL A 52 16.99 -21.11 -4.36
CA VAL A 52 18.37 -20.91 -3.87
C VAL A 52 18.83 -22.14 -3.09
N GLY A 53 20.11 -22.51 -3.17
CA GLY A 53 20.69 -23.62 -2.40
C GLY A 53 21.02 -24.86 -3.24
N SER A 54 21.13 -26.01 -2.57
CA SER A 54 21.68 -27.24 -3.14
C SER A 54 20.77 -27.86 -4.20
N GLN A 55 21.39 -28.46 -5.24
CA GLN A 55 20.70 -29.29 -6.24
C GLN A 55 20.94 -30.78 -6.04
N ALA A 56 21.51 -31.19 -4.89
CA ALA A 56 21.75 -32.58 -4.54
C ALA A 56 20.45 -33.39 -4.52
N THR A 57 20.49 -34.67 -4.92
CA THR A 57 19.31 -35.55 -4.92
C THR A 57 18.73 -35.71 -3.51
N ASP A 58 19.61 -35.90 -2.53
CA ASP A 58 19.31 -35.99 -1.11
C ASP A 58 19.47 -34.60 -0.49
N ARG A 59 18.34 -33.99 -0.13
CA ARG A 59 18.30 -32.61 0.39
C ARG A 59 17.00 -32.34 1.13
N VAL A 60 16.96 -31.25 1.88
CA VAL A 60 15.73 -30.70 2.46
C VAL A 60 15.26 -29.52 1.62
N ASP A 61 14.07 -29.63 1.03
CA ASP A 61 13.40 -28.52 0.35
C ASP A 61 12.62 -27.71 1.39
N VAL A 62 12.88 -26.41 1.45
CA VAL A 62 12.21 -25.44 2.33
C VAL A 62 11.47 -24.44 1.45
N GLU A 63 10.15 -24.56 1.38
CA GLU A 63 9.28 -23.56 0.76
C GLU A 63 8.97 -22.48 1.78
N ALA A 64 9.34 -21.24 1.47
CA ALA A 64 9.26 -20.07 2.32
C ALA A 64 8.40 -19.00 1.63
N ASP A 65 7.13 -18.95 2.02
CA ASP A 65 6.10 -18.11 1.40
C ASP A 65 5.82 -16.90 2.30
N VAL A 66 6.03 -15.69 1.81
CA VAL A 66 5.69 -14.48 2.57
C VAL A 66 4.18 -14.31 2.57
N GLN A 67 3.55 -14.44 3.74
CA GLN A 67 2.10 -14.31 3.89
C GLN A 67 1.67 -12.87 4.11
N ARG A 68 2.46 -12.12 4.89
CA ARG A 68 2.15 -10.73 5.25
C ARG A 68 3.38 -10.00 5.77
N VAL A 69 3.49 -8.73 5.42
CA VAL A 69 4.44 -7.78 5.97
C VAL A 69 3.69 -6.80 6.89
N ASP A 70 4.07 -6.77 8.16
CA ASP A 70 3.64 -5.75 9.11
C ASP A 70 4.76 -4.72 9.30
N ALA A 71 4.71 -3.67 8.50
CA ALA A 71 5.70 -2.61 8.51
C ALA A 71 5.63 -1.72 9.78
N ALA A 72 4.48 -1.70 10.48
CA ALA A 72 4.35 -0.97 11.74
C ALA A 72 4.99 -1.75 12.89
N ALA A 73 4.80 -3.08 12.92
CA ALA A 73 5.46 -3.98 13.86
C ALA A 73 6.93 -4.27 13.49
N ARG A 74 7.34 -3.96 12.24
CA ARG A 74 8.62 -4.37 11.65
C ARG A 74 8.81 -5.90 11.65
N GLU A 75 7.76 -6.61 11.29
CA GLU A 75 7.74 -8.07 11.22
C GLU A 75 7.22 -8.56 9.87
N LEU A 76 7.79 -9.67 9.40
CA LEU A 76 7.35 -10.43 8.25
C LEU A 76 6.81 -11.78 8.75
N ALA A 77 5.60 -12.13 8.36
CA ALA A 77 5.05 -13.46 8.57
C ALA A 77 5.45 -14.37 7.40
N LEU A 78 6.33 -15.32 7.69
CA LEU A 78 6.83 -16.31 6.73
C LEU A 78 6.19 -17.66 7.00
N ARG A 79 5.55 -18.24 6.00
CA ARG A 79 5.04 -19.60 6.06
C ARG A 79 6.09 -20.55 5.51
N VAL A 80 6.55 -21.45 6.38
CA VAL A 80 7.60 -22.42 6.07
C VAL A 80 6.99 -23.80 5.93
N ARG A 81 7.21 -24.44 4.77
CA ARG A 81 6.89 -25.84 4.51
C ARG A 81 8.17 -26.60 4.20
N VAL A 82 8.40 -27.66 4.94
CA VAL A 82 9.59 -28.50 4.81
C VAL A 82 9.22 -29.79 4.09
N THR A 83 10.06 -30.22 3.16
CA THR A 83 9.93 -31.52 2.48
C THR A 83 11.30 -32.20 2.45
N ALA A 84 11.41 -33.37 3.07
CA ALA A 84 12.62 -34.19 2.98
C ALA A 84 12.65 -34.93 1.64
N ARG A 85 13.76 -34.84 0.89
CA ARG A 85 13.92 -35.47 -0.43
C ARG A 85 14.96 -36.58 -0.42
N GLY A 86 14.76 -37.55 -1.30
CA GLY A 86 15.71 -38.64 -1.51
C GLY A 86 15.75 -39.57 -0.30
N THR A 87 16.96 -39.91 0.16
CA THR A 87 17.17 -40.82 1.30
C THR A 87 16.84 -40.20 2.66
N LEU A 88 16.60 -38.88 2.73
CA LEU A 88 16.32 -38.16 3.98
C LEU A 88 14.84 -38.21 4.39
N GLY A 89 13.94 -38.65 3.50
CA GLY A 89 12.50 -38.65 3.73
C GLY A 89 11.83 -39.97 3.36
N GLU A 90 10.66 -40.21 3.94
CA GLU A 90 9.81 -41.35 3.60
C GLU A 90 9.16 -41.20 2.20
N GLU A 91 8.36 -42.19 1.77
CA GLU A 91 7.61 -42.11 0.52
C GLU A 91 6.81 -40.79 0.42
N ALA A 92 6.90 -40.13 -0.73
CA ALA A 92 6.36 -38.78 -0.99
C ALA A 92 7.01 -37.60 -0.21
N GLY A 93 8.02 -37.83 0.64
CA GLY A 93 8.75 -36.78 1.36
C GLY A 93 7.96 -36.14 2.50
N THR A 94 6.93 -36.83 3.01
CA THR A 94 5.97 -36.29 4.00
C THR A 94 6.45 -36.36 5.44
N ALA A 95 7.46 -37.16 5.74
CA ALA A 95 8.06 -37.33 7.05
C ALA A 95 9.58 -37.57 6.90
N PRO A 96 10.40 -37.12 7.86
CA PRO A 96 11.84 -37.40 7.84
C PRO A 96 12.13 -38.82 8.36
N VAL A 97 13.20 -39.44 7.88
CA VAL A 97 13.59 -40.80 8.31
C VAL A 97 14.27 -40.85 9.69
N ALA A 98 14.70 -39.70 10.19
CA ALA A 98 15.33 -39.50 11.50
C ALA A 98 14.95 -38.09 12.03
N ASP A 99 15.38 -37.75 13.24
CA ASP A 99 15.09 -36.45 13.85
C ASP A 99 15.67 -35.31 12.99
N LEU A 100 14.80 -34.41 12.53
CA LEU A 100 15.14 -33.31 11.63
C LEU A 100 14.98 -31.98 12.36
N SER A 101 16.07 -31.21 12.46
CA SER A 101 16.06 -29.85 12.99
C SER A 101 16.36 -28.85 11.88
N LEU A 102 15.44 -27.91 11.64
CA LEU A 102 15.62 -26.79 10.73
C LEU A 102 15.94 -25.54 11.56
N GLN A 103 17.20 -25.13 11.52
CA GLN A 103 17.67 -23.93 12.18
C GLN A 103 17.51 -22.73 11.27
N THR A 104 17.20 -21.58 11.87
CA THR A 104 16.91 -20.34 11.15
C THR A 104 17.87 -19.20 11.54
N SER A 105 17.93 -18.15 10.72
CA SER A 105 18.80 -17.00 11.00
C SER A 105 18.37 -16.26 12.28
N ALA A 106 19.28 -15.49 12.89
CA ALA A 106 18.97 -14.73 14.11
C ALA A 106 17.82 -13.71 13.94
N GLN A 107 17.52 -13.27 12.71
CA GLN A 107 16.34 -12.44 12.45
C GLN A 107 15.03 -13.22 12.45
N THR A 108 15.10 -14.55 12.34
CA THR A 108 13.96 -15.47 12.33
C THR A 108 13.67 -15.93 13.75
N LEU A 109 12.45 -15.73 14.22
CA LEU A 109 12.03 -16.05 15.58
C LEU A 109 11.58 -17.51 15.67
N GLY A 110 12.54 -18.44 15.75
CA GLY A 110 12.33 -19.82 16.15
C GLY A 110 12.85 -20.86 15.17
N ASP A 111 13.45 -21.92 15.73
CA ASP A 111 13.83 -23.13 15.00
C ASP A 111 12.64 -24.10 14.89
N LEU A 112 12.68 -24.99 13.89
CA LEU A 112 11.62 -25.98 13.67
C LEU A 112 12.22 -27.38 13.84
N ASP A 113 11.78 -28.08 14.87
CA ASP A 113 12.16 -29.47 15.12
C ASP A 113 11.03 -30.43 14.73
N PHE A 114 11.40 -31.53 14.09
CA PHE A 114 10.51 -32.61 13.66
C PHE A 114 11.09 -33.95 14.10
N THR A 115 10.28 -34.76 14.78
CA THR A 115 10.71 -36.10 15.22
C THR A 115 10.79 -37.05 14.02
N ALA A 116 11.63 -38.08 14.11
CA ALA A 116 11.65 -39.17 13.13
C ALA A 116 10.23 -39.72 12.87
N HIS A 117 9.89 -39.92 11.60
CA HIS A 117 8.59 -40.42 11.13
C HIS A 117 7.39 -39.51 11.46
N GLU A 118 7.63 -38.30 12.00
CA GLU A 118 6.60 -37.30 12.22
C GLU A 118 6.23 -36.62 10.90
N ARG A 119 4.94 -36.37 10.69
CA ARG A 119 4.49 -35.67 9.50
C ARG A 119 5.01 -34.23 9.52
N LEU A 120 5.69 -33.83 8.44
CA LEU A 120 6.13 -32.46 8.23
C LEU A 120 4.90 -31.54 8.09
N THR A 121 4.72 -30.66 9.07
CA THR A 121 3.65 -29.66 9.10
C THR A 121 4.16 -28.29 8.70
N ILE A 122 3.28 -27.51 8.08
CA ILE A 122 3.53 -26.09 7.80
C ILE A 122 3.63 -25.32 9.11
N ARG A 123 4.59 -24.40 9.22
CA ARG A 123 4.76 -23.51 10.37
C ARG A 123 4.82 -22.05 9.90
N ASP A 124 4.17 -21.17 10.65
CA ASP A 124 4.28 -19.73 10.42
C ASP A 124 5.32 -19.17 11.41
N VAL A 125 6.37 -18.53 10.86
CA VAL A 125 7.50 -17.97 11.59
C VAL A 125 7.54 -16.47 11.37
N ARG A 126 7.93 -15.72 12.40
CA ARG A 126 8.08 -14.26 12.29
C ARG A 126 9.53 -13.91 12.05
N VAL A 127 9.78 -13.04 11.09
CA VAL A 127 11.11 -12.54 10.76
C VAL A 127 11.14 -11.04 11.02
N ALA A 128 12.13 -10.59 11.78
CA ALA A 128 12.34 -9.18 12.05
C ALA A 128 12.79 -8.45 10.77
N LEU A 129 12.19 -7.29 10.52
CA LEU A 129 12.61 -6.36 9.48
C LEU A 129 13.64 -5.38 10.02
N THR A 130 14.61 -5.06 9.19
CA THR A 130 15.67 -4.09 9.47
C THR A 130 15.61 -2.96 8.46
N ASP A 131 16.27 -1.86 8.80
CA ASP A 131 16.33 -0.63 7.99
C ASP A 131 14.93 0.02 7.79
N GLY A 132 14.90 1.19 7.16
CA GLY A 132 13.67 1.88 6.77
C GLY A 132 12.84 2.46 7.90
N SER A 133 11.82 3.25 7.57
CA SER A 133 10.86 3.79 8.53
C SER A 133 9.45 3.76 7.97
N ILE A 134 8.48 3.35 8.78
CA ILE A 134 7.05 3.41 8.40
C ILE A 134 6.59 4.86 8.19
N SER A 135 7.29 5.84 8.75
CA SER A 135 7.04 7.27 8.50
C SER A 135 7.24 7.66 7.03
N ASP A 136 8.03 6.90 6.27
CA ASP A 136 8.29 7.19 4.86
C ASP A 136 7.19 6.66 3.93
N TYR A 137 6.14 6.01 4.48
CA TYR A 137 5.01 5.48 3.71
C TYR A 137 4.43 6.53 2.74
N PRO A 138 4.22 6.20 1.44
CA PRO A 138 4.32 4.86 0.82
C PRO A 138 5.68 4.54 0.15
N PHE A 139 6.72 5.32 0.43
CA PHE A 139 8.06 5.16 -0.16
C PHE A 139 9.03 4.40 0.76
N ASP A 140 8.49 3.80 1.81
CA ASP A 140 9.22 3.00 2.77
C ASP A 140 9.81 1.73 2.13
N THR A 141 11.02 1.39 2.56
CA THR A 141 11.76 0.21 2.11
C THR A 141 12.38 -0.48 3.30
N TYR A 142 12.35 -1.81 3.34
CA TYR A 142 12.88 -2.63 4.42
C TYR A 142 13.80 -3.71 3.88
N LYS A 143 14.59 -4.29 4.77
CA LYS A 143 15.50 -5.41 4.45
C LYS A 143 15.42 -6.48 5.52
N THR A 144 15.62 -7.73 5.12
CA THR A 144 15.86 -8.82 6.07
C THR A 144 16.69 -9.91 5.41
N ASP A 145 17.46 -10.63 6.21
CA ASP A 145 18.27 -11.75 5.77
C ASP A 145 17.72 -13.03 6.40
N ILE A 146 17.39 -14.01 5.57
CA ILE A 146 16.86 -15.29 6.00
C ILE A 146 17.84 -16.37 5.58
N ALA A 147 18.22 -17.23 6.51
CA ALA A 147 19.05 -18.39 6.21
C ALA A 147 18.48 -19.62 6.91
N PHE A 148 18.58 -20.75 6.21
CA PHE A 148 18.14 -22.05 6.71
C PHE A 148 19.29 -23.04 6.69
N TRP A 149 19.40 -23.79 7.79
CA TRP A 149 20.26 -24.96 7.93
C TRP A 149 19.40 -26.14 8.37
N ALA A 150 19.71 -27.33 7.88
CA ALA A 150 19.03 -28.55 8.30
C ALA A 150 20.05 -29.52 8.91
N GLN A 151 19.67 -30.15 10.01
CA GLN A 151 20.41 -31.24 10.62
C GLN A 151 19.50 -32.46 10.72
N LEU A 152 19.99 -33.61 10.26
CA LEU A 152 19.32 -34.89 10.41
C LEU A 152 20.16 -35.74 11.38
N ASP A 153 19.59 -36.10 12.53
CA ASP A 153 20.26 -36.82 13.62
C ASP A 153 21.59 -36.16 14.07
N GLY A 154 21.65 -34.83 13.98
CA GLY A 154 22.81 -34.01 14.32
C GLY A 154 23.84 -33.81 13.20
N GLU A 155 23.70 -34.45 12.04
CA GLU A 155 24.55 -34.21 10.86
C GLU A 155 23.93 -33.17 9.93
N GLN A 156 24.74 -32.23 9.43
CA GLN A 156 24.26 -31.23 8.48
C GLN A 156 23.90 -31.88 7.14
N VAL A 157 22.74 -31.50 6.60
CA VAL A 157 22.27 -31.99 5.30
C VAL A 157 22.02 -30.82 4.35
N PRO A 158 22.19 -31.02 3.03
CA PRO A 158 22.01 -29.93 2.07
C PRO A 158 20.58 -29.37 2.06
N VAL A 159 20.46 -28.04 2.06
CA VAL A 159 19.17 -27.33 2.01
C VAL A 159 18.96 -26.64 0.66
N ARG A 160 17.71 -26.66 0.17
CA ARG A 160 17.24 -25.84 -0.95
C ARG A 160 16.02 -25.03 -0.53
N VAL A 161 16.07 -23.73 -0.74
CA VAL A 161 14.99 -22.80 -0.41
C VAL A 161 14.25 -22.40 -1.68
N LEU A 162 12.94 -22.49 -1.65
CA LEU A 162 12.03 -21.95 -2.64
C LEU A 162 11.28 -20.80 -1.98
N PHE A 163 11.54 -19.59 -2.44
CA PHE A 163 10.97 -18.37 -1.89
C PHE A 163 9.86 -17.83 -2.81
N SER A 164 8.72 -17.49 -2.23
CA SER A 164 7.60 -16.86 -2.93
C SER A 164 6.99 -15.72 -2.10
N ASN A 165 6.19 -14.85 -2.73
CA ASN A 165 5.53 -13.74 -2.05
C ASN A 165 4.03 -13.73 -2.34
N ASP A 166 3.22 -13.86 -1.28
CA ASP A 166 1.75 -13.79 -1.35
C ASP A 166 1.20 -12.43 -0.89
N ASP A 167 2.04 -11.49 -0.39
CA ASP A 167 1.59 -10.18 0.08
C ASP A 167 1.44 -9.19 -1.09
N PRO A 168 0.21 -8.76 -1.45
CA PRO A 168 -0.01 -7.85 -2.57
C PRO A 168 0.37 -6.38 -2.28
N LEU A 169 0.61 -6.04 -1.01
CA LEU A 169 0.99 -4.68 -0.61
C LEU A 169 2.49 -4.44 -0.73
N PHE A 170 3.29 -5.50 -0.90
CA PHE A 170 4.74 -5.43 -0.99
C PHE A 170 5.26 -6.13 -2.25
N SER A 171 6.24 -5.49 -2.88
CA SER A 171 7.12 -6.11 -3.85
C SER A 171 8.40 -6.52 -3.14
N ILE A 172 8.76 -7.80 -3.25
CA ILE A 172 9.95 -8.37 -2.60
C ILE A 172 10.97 -8.77 -3.66
N SER A 173 12.20 -8.32 -3.52
CA SER A 173 13.35 -8.81 -4.27
C SER A 173 14.13 -9.80 -3.43
N ALA A 174 14.32 -11.01 -3.95
CA ALA A 174 15.14 -12.04 -3.34
C ALA A 174 16.49 -12.13 -4.05
N THR A 175 17.57 -11.95 -3.30
CA THR A 175 18.94 -12.13 -3.79
C THR A 175 19.63 -13.23 -3.00
N PRO A 176 20.35 -14.17 -3.65
CA PRO A 176 21.12 -15.18 -2.93
C PRO A 176 22.13 -14.51 -2.01
N ALA A 177 22.07 -14.82 -0.72
CA ALA A 177 23.05 -14.38 0.26
C ALA A 177 24.13 -15.46 0.43
N PRO A 178 25.40 -15.10 0.67
CA PRO A 178 26.44 -16.07 0.99
C PRO A 178 26.05 -16.84 2.26
N ALA A 179 25.75 -18.12 2.10
CA ALA A 179 25.59 -19.06 3.19
C ALA A 179 26.60 -20.20 2.97
N GLY A 180 27.02 -20.90 4.02
CA GLY A 180 27.96 -22.03 3.91
C GLY A 180 27.48 -23.09 2.91
N GLN A 181 28.34 -24.06 2.54
CA GLN A 181 28.03 -25.06 1.49
C GLN A 181 26.74 -25.86 1.73
N GLU A 182 26.31 -26.02 2.99
CA GLU A 182 25.13 -26.78 3.40
C GLU A 182 23.95 -25.88 3.84
N ALA A 183 24.10 -24.57 3.70
CA ALA A 183 23.12 -23.57 4.11
C ALA A 183 22.55 -22.83 2.90
N ALA A 184 21.29 -22.41 2.98
CA ALA A 184 20.65 -21.61 1.95
C ALA A 184 20.23 -20.26 2.53
N GLY A 185 20.93 -19.20 2.13
CA GLY A 185 20.69 -17.82 2.55
C GLY A 185 20.07 -16.98 1.44
N VAL A 186 19.12 -16.12 1.81
CA VAL A 186 18.45 -15.17 0.92
C VAL A 186 18.36 -13.82 1.62
N ALA A 187 18.91 -12.79 0.98
CA ALA A 187 18.72 -11.40 1.36
C ALA A 187 17.48 -10.86 0.64
N LEU A 188 16.52 -10.36 1.42
CA LEU A 188 15.24 -9.83 0.94
C LEU A 188 15.24 -8.31 1.03
N GLY A 189 14.92 -7.66 -0.09
CA GLY A 189 14.55 -6.26 -0.14
C GLY A 189 13.04 -6.12 -0.29
N LEU A 190 12.39 -5.38 0.62
CA LEU A 190 10.95 -5.18 0.61
C LEU A 190 10.63 -3.71 0.33
N SER A 191 9.73 -3.47 -0.61
CA SER A 191 9.22 -2.13 -0.93
C SER A 191 7.72 -2.20 -1.18
N ARG A 192 7.01 -1.07 -1.09
CA ARG A 192 5.57 -1.06 -1.40
C ARG A 192 5.31 -1.46 -2.85
N SER A 193 4.24 -2.22 -3.08
CA SER A 193 3.86 -2.63 -4.44
C SER A 193 3.54 -1.40 -5.31
N GLY A 194 3.80 -1.51 -6.62
CA GLY A 194 3.61 -0.38 -7.54
C GLY A 194 2.15 0.11 -7.56
N SER A 195 1.21 -0.82 -7.40
CA SER A 195 -0.22 -0.53 -7.32
C SER A 195 -0.58 0.31 -6.07
N LEU A 196 -0.01 -0.02 -4.90
CA LEU A 196 -0.20 0.73 -3.67
C LEU A 196 0.37 2.14 -3.77
N LEU A 197 1.58 2.27 -4.35
CA LEU A 197 2.22 3.57 -4.54
C LEU A 197 1.37 4.49 -5.42
N VAL A 198 0.91 3.98 -6.57
CA VAL A 198 0.05 4.77 -7.49
C VAL A 198 -1.28 5.14 -6.83
N PHE A 199 -1.92 4.21 -6.12
CA PHE A 199 -3.16 4.49 -5.39
C PHE A 199 -2.95 5.57 -4.33
N THR A 200 -1.87 5.50 -3.54
CA THR A 200 -1.59 6.46 -2.48
C THR A 200 -1.23 7.84 -3.04
N VAL A 201 -0.45 7.91 -4.12
CA VAL A 201 -0.17 9.18 -4.82
C VAL A 201 -1.47 9.77 -5.39
N PHE A 202 -2.35 8.95 -5.95
CA PHE A 202 -3.67 9.39 -6.39
C PHE A 202 -4.49 9.95 -5.22
N MET A 203 -4.48 9.30 -4.05
CA MET A 203 -5.13 9.83 -2.85
C MET A 203 -4.59 11.21 -2.49
N MET A 204 -3.27 11.41 -2.47
CA MET A 204 -2.66 12.73 -2.22
C MET A 204 -3.18 13.80 -3.19
N ILE A 205 -3.24 13.47 -4.49
CA ILE A 205 -3.75 14.39 -5.52
C ILE A 205 -5.23 14.74 -5.26
N VAL A 206 -6.06 13.76 -4.91
CA VAL A 206 -7.47 13.98 -4.58
C VAL A 206 -7.63 14.88 -3.35
N MET A 207 -6.82 14.67 -2.30
CA MET A 207 -6.84 15.53 -1.12
C MET A 207 -6.54 16.99 -1.48
N TRP A 208 -5.52 17.23 -2.29
CA TRP A 208 -5.19 18.57 -2.81
C TRP A 208 -6.29 19.16 -3.69
N ALA A 209 -6.90 18.35 -4.56
CA ALA A 209 -8.00 18.79 -5.42
C ALA A 209 -9.25 19.19 -4.61
N LEU A 210 -9.58 18.44 -3.56
CA LEU A 210 -10.67 18.77 -2.64
C LEU A 210 -10.37 20.06 -1.85
N ALA A 211 -9.14 20.22 -1.35
CA ALA A 211 -8.73 21.44 -0.68
C ALA A 211 -8.81 22.66 -1.62
N ALA A 212 -8.34 22.52 -2.85
CA ALA A 212 -8.45 23.56 -3.88
C ALA A 212 -9.92 23.87 -4.23
N SER A 213 -10.78 22.86 -4.32
CA SER A 213 -12.21 23.04 -4.56
C SER A 213 -12.87 23.86 -3.45
N VAL A 214 -12.60 23.53 -2.19
CA VAL A 214 -13.10 24.28 -1.03
C VAL A 214 -12.54 25.70 -1.03
N LEU A 215 -11.26 25.89 -1.34
CA LEU A 215 -10.63 27.21 -1.44
C LEU A 215 -11.29 28.08 -2.52
N ILE A 216 -11.54 27.53 -3.71
CA ILE A 216 -12.25 28.24 -4.78
C ILE A 216 -13.68 28.58 -4.36
N GLY A 217 -14.38 27.64 -3.71
CA GLY A 217 -15.73 27.88 -3.18
C GLY A 217 -15.76 28.99 -2.13
N ALA A 218 -14.81 28.97 -1.20
CA ALA A 218 -14.66 30.00 -0.17
C ALA A 218 -14.33 31.36 -0.78
N TRP A 219 -13.40 31.39 -1.74
CA TRP A 219 -13.09 32.61 -2.49
C TRP A 219 -14.32 33.16 -3.22
N TYR A 220 -15.12 32.30 -3.86
CA TYR A 220 -16.33 32.71 -4.58
C TYR A 220 -17.37 33.34 -3.63
N VAL A 221 -17.69 32.65 -2.52
CA VAL A 221 -18.67 33.12 -1.53
C VAL A 221 -18.24 34.43 -0.89
N THR A 222 -16.97 34.52 -0.46
CA THR A 222 -16.44 35.73 0.18
C THR A 222 -16.32 36.92 -0.77
N THR A 223 -15.93 36.70 -2.03
CA THR A 223 -15.79 37.79 -3.02
C THR A 223 -17.14 38.37 -3.44
N ARG A 224 -18.19 37.54 -3.51
CA ARG A 224 -19.54 38.02 -3.84
C ARG A 224 -20.26 38.69 -2.68
N ARG A 225 -19.67 38.71 -1.48
CA ARG A 225 -20.32 39.18 -0.25
C ARG A 225 -21.70 38.55 -0.08
N GLU A 226 -21.82 37.28 -0.46
CA GLU A 226 -22.98 36.50 -0.08
C GLU A 226 -22.94 36.38 1.45
N GLY A 227 -24.08 36.56 2.11
CA GLY A 227 -24.18 36.37 3.57
C GLY A 227 -23.92 34.91 3.96
N LEU A 228 -24.50 34.45 5.07
CA LEU A 228 -24.35 33.06 5.48
C LEU A 228 -25.07 32.08 4.53
N VAL A 229 -24.31 31.49 3.60
CA VAL A 229 -24.79 30.40 2.74
C VAL A 229 -24.64 29.06 3.48
N TRP A 230 -25.67 28.67 4.22
CA TRP A 230 -25.68 27.45 5.05
C TRP A 230 -25.31 26.18 4.29
N ALA A 231 -25.74 26.06 3.03
CA ALA A 231 -25.40 24.90 2.19
C ALA A 231 -23.89 24.83 1.90
N ALA A 232 -23.23 25.96 1.67
CA ALA A 232 -21.79 26.02 1.42
C ALA A 232 -21.01 25.62 2.68
N LEU A 233 -21.41 26.12 3.86
CA LEU A 233 -20.83 25.74 5.14
C LEU A 233 -20.96 24.23 5.41
N GLY A 234 -22.14 23.67 5.15
CA GLY A 234 -22.40 22.23 5.29
C GLY A 234 -21.49 21.38 4.39
N TRP A 235 -21.33 21.76 3.13
CA TRP A 235 -20.43 21.07 2.20
C TRP A 235 -18.95 21.18 2.59
N MET A 236 -18.49 22.36 3.03
CA MET A 236 -17.11 22.56 3.51
C MET A 236 -16.83 21.70 4.75
N ALA A 237 -17.73 21.70 5.73
CA ALA A 237 -17.61 20.87 6.93
C ALA A 237 -17.64 19.38 6.58
N ALA A 238 -18.55 18.95 5.70
CA ALA A 238 -18.61 17.57 5.24
C ALA A 238 -17.31 17.13 4.55
N THR A 239 -16.69 18.01 3.75
CA THR A 239 -15.40 17.73 3.09
C THR A 239 -14.28 17.53 4.11
N LEU A 240 -14.25 18.35 5.17
CA LEU A 240 -13.27 18.23 6.27
C LEU A 240 -13.34 16.84 6.94
N PHE A 241 -14.55 16.42 7.34
CA PHE A 241 -14.73 15.11 7.98
C PHE A 241 -14.54 13.93 7.01
N ALA A 242 -14.97 14.08 5.76
CA ALA A 242 -14.76 13.06 4.73
C ALA A 242 -13.28 12.80 4.46
N LEU A 243 -12.43 13.84 4.57
CA LEU A 243 -10.99 13.71 4.35
C LEU A 243 -10.32 12.76 5.35
N SER A 244 -10.75 12.79 6.63
CA SER A 244 -10.25 11.88 7.67
C SER A 244 -10.58 10.42 7.35
N ALA A 245 -11.84 10.14 6.98
CA ALA A 245 -12.25 8.80 6.56
C ALA A 245 -11.51 8.35 5.29
N PHE A 246 -11.32 9.25 4.32
CA PHE A 246 -10.56 8.98 3.10
C PHE A 246 -9.11 8.61 3.41
N ARG A 247 -8.42 9.38 4.26
CA ARG A 247 -7.05 9.09 4.71
C ARG A 247 -6.93 7.71 5.35
N ASN A 248 -7.91 7.30 6.15
CA ASN A 248 -7.88 6.00 6.83
C ASN A 248 -8.07 4.80 5.90
N ASN A 249 -8.50 5.02 4.66
CA ASN A 249 -8.57 3.97 3.63
C ASN A 249 -7.22 3.75 2.91
N ALA A 250 -6.13 4.42 3.34
CA ALA A 250 -4.80 4.16 2.82
C ALA A 250 -4.43 2.66 2.99
N PRO A 251 -3.95 1.97 1.94
CA PRO A 251 -3.67 0.54 2.01
C PRO A 251 -2.61 0.22 3.06
N GLY A 252 -2.78 -0.90 3.77
CA GLY A 252 -1.88 -1.28 4.86
C GLY A 252 -2.03 -0.42 6.13
N THR A 253 -3.01 0.50 6.17
CA THR A 253 -3.40 1.28 7.35
C THR A 253 -2.18 1.88 8.09
N PRO A 254 -1.38 2.73 7.41
CA PRO A 254 -0.18 3.30 8.02
C PRO A 254 -0.53 4.15 9.25
N PRO A 255 0.33 4.13 10.29
CA PRO A 255 0.21 5.03 11.43
C PRO A 255 0.13 6.50 11.00
N ILE A 256 -0.46 7.34 11.86
CA ILE A 256 -0.46 8.80 11.65
C ILE A 256 0.97 9.33 11.75
N GLY A 257 1.30 10.27 10.86
CA GLY A 257 2.60 10.95 10.83
C GLY A 257 3.53 10.47 9.71
N CYS A 258 2.99 9.85 8.66
CA CYS A 258 3.75 9.43 7.50
C CYS A 258 3.80 10.52 6.39
N VAL A 259 4.54 10.28 5.31
CA VAL A 259 4.66 11.19 4.15
C VAL A 259 3.28 11.52 3.55
N LEU A 260 2.36 10.56 3.47
CA LEU A 260 0.95 10.81 3.09
C LEU A 260 0.33 11.94 3.92
N ASP A 261 0.58 11.93 5.23
CA ASP A 261 -0.02 12.89 6.14
C ASP A 261 0.63 14.27 6.01
N TRP A 262 1.97 14.28 6.04
CA TRP A 262 2.78 15.49 6.02
C TRP A 262 2.71 16.27 4.71
N PHE A 263 2.56 15.60 3.56
CA PHE A 263 2.52 16.26 2.26
C PHE A 263 1.12 16.59 1.76
N ALA A 264 0.09 15.85 2.19
CA ALA A 264 -1.26 16.01 1.64
C ALA A 264 -2.29 16.22 2.73
N PHE A 265 -2.51 15.22 3.61
CA PHE A 265 -3.66 15.22 4.52
C PHE A 265 -3.71 16.45 5.42
N LEU A 266 -2.63 16.76 6.15
CA LEU A 266 -2.61 17.85 7.11
C LEU A 266 -2.77 19.21 6.45
N TRP A 267 -2.16 19.41 5.28
CA TRP A 267 -2.29 20.67 4.53
C TRP A 267 -3.68 20.85 3.95
N ALA A 268 -4.26 19.78 3.38
CA ALA A 268 -5.62 19.82 2.86
C ALA A 268 -6.63 20.11 3.97
N GLU A 269 -6.51 19.45 5.12
CA GLU A 269 -7.36 19.68 6.29
C GLU A 269 -7.23 21.13 6.80
N THR A 270 -6.00 21.62 6.92
CA THR A 270 -5.73 23.00 7.35
C THR A 270 -6.35 24.03 6.40
N ILE A 271 -6.18 23.85 5.09
CA ILE A 271 -6.76 24.76 4.08
C ILE A 271 -8.29 24.79 4.20
N ILE A 272 -8.93 23.61 4.29
CA ILE A 272 -10.39 23.51 4.39
C ILE A 272 -10.88 24.18 5.68
N ALA A 273 -10.21 23.94 6.81
CA ALA A 273 -10.56 24.55 8.10
C ALA A 273 -10.46 26.09 8.04
N LEU A 274 -9.36 26.62 7.50
CA LEU A 274 -9.17 28.07 7.35
C LEU A 274 -10.19 28.70 6.40
N CYS A 275 -10.54 28.01 5.31
CA CYS A 275 -11.58 28.45 4.38
C CYS A 275 -12.94 28.55 5.08
N LEU A 276 -13.29 27.54 5.87
CA LEU A 276 -14.54 27.52 6.62
C LEU A 276 -14.60 28.67 7.63
N ILE A 277 -13.53 28.88 8.41
CA ILE A 277 -13.44 30.00 9.36
C ILE A 277 -13.60 31.34 8.64
N THR A 278 -12.92 31.51 7.49
CA THR A 278 -12.96 32.75 6.70
C THR A 278 -14.35 33.06 6.17
N VAL A 279 -15.05 32.03 5.65
CA VAL A 279 -16.43 32.17 5.15
C VAL A 279 -17.39 32.53 6.28
N VAL A 280 -17.25 31.92 7.46
CA VAL A 280 -18.09 32.24 8.63
C VAL A 280 -17.87 33.69 9.07
N ILE A 281 -16.62 34.11 9.27
CA ILE A 281 -16.30 35.47 9.73
C ILE A 281 -16.81 36.51 8.72
N THR A 282 -16.52 36.31 7.43
CA THR A 282 -16.93 37.24 6.36
C THR A 282 -18.45 37.25 6.18
N GLY A 283 -19.09 36.08 6.24
CA GLY A 283 -20.54 35.92 6.10
C GLY A 283 -21.30 36.58 7.25
N VAL A 284 -20.84 36.42 8.50
CA VAL A 284 -21.43 37.08 9.67
C VAL A 284 -21.26 38.60 9.58
N HIS A 285 -20.06 39.08 9.26
CA HIS A 285 -19.82 40.51 9.13
C HIS A 285 -20.70 41.14 8.04
N THR A 286 -20.85 40.45 6.91
CA THR A 286 -21.71 40.92 5.80
C THR A 286 -23.19 40.89 6.19
N ALA A 287 -23.64 39.88 6.92
CA ALA A 287 -25.03 39.79 7.41
C ALA A 287 -25.35 40.93 8.39
N LEU A 288 -24.47 41.19 9.36
CA LEU A 288 -24.65 42.28 10.32
C LEU A 288 -24.72 43.66 9.65
N GLN A 289 -23.91 43.90 8.61
CA GLN A 289 -23.96 45.16 7.86
C GLN A 289 -25.27 45.39 7.08
N HIS A 290 -26.02 44.32 6.79
CA HIS A 290 -27.34 44.45 6.16
C HIS A 290 -28.46 44.71 7.18
N ASP A 291 -28.24 44.40 8.45
CA ASP A 291 -29.24 44.52 9.53
C ASP A 291 -29.21 45.89 10.25
N ASP A 292 -28.19 46.73 10.02
CA ASP A 292 -28.16 48.11 10.52
C ASP A 292 -29.13 49.01 9.71
N PRO A 293 -30.17 49.61 10.32
CA PRO A 293 -31.05 50.55 9.64
C PRO A 293 -30.34 51.88 9.31
N PRO A 294 -30.78 52.61 8.26
CA PRO A 294 -30.16 53.87 7.82
C PRO A 294 -30.27 55.01 8.83
#